data_AF-A0A964Y5T5-F1
#
_entry.id   AF-A0A964Y5T5-F1
#
_cell.length_a   1.000
_cell.length_b   1.000
_cell.length_c   1.000
_cell.angle_alpha   90.00
_cell.angle_beta   90.00
_cell.angle_gamma   90.00
#
_symmetry.space_group_name_H-M   'P 1'
#
loop_
_entity.id
_entity.type
_entity.pdbx_description
1 polymer ?
#
loop_
_entity_poly.entity_id
_entity_poly.type
_entity_poly.pdbx_seq_one_letter_code
_entity_poly.pdbx_strand_id
1 'polypeptide(L)'
;ESIYSISRAELNKMLMSIAESTGKVKIHFQEKLHSVDFESKKLQFENDKTRTNSTVSFSKVFGTDGSASVMRHTLRDRFQFQETESQLDYGYKELTMTPGASGSFRMEKHGLHIWPRGSYMLIALPNYDASFTCTLFLPHQGPLSFESLNSPQQVNEFFKSQFPDIVPLIPDLAEQFFQNPTGHMVTVKCNPWNYQEDAVLLGDAAHAIVPFFGQGMNCGFEDVAVFWEMVESLKGKQSSQSWKDLFSKFSTSRKPNADAIADLAVENFVEMRDKVGDPKFLMAKEVEKVLEKHFPKDYTSRYRLVSFSRVPYRVALEVGVLQDKILAELCSGIERAEEVDLGKAKALIQQEIVPLLNSVRTS
;
A
#
# COMPACT_ATOMS: atom_id res chain seq x y z
N GLU A 1 -13.95 -14.38 3.96
CA GLU A 1 -12.96 -13.33 4.31
C GLU A 1 -13.35 -12.06 3.59
N SER A 2 -13.13 -10.90 4.19
CA SER A 2 -13.57 -9.61 3.65
C SER A 2 -12.53 -8.53 3.91
N ILE A 3 -12.37 -7.61 2.97
CA ILE A 3 -11.67 -6.33 3.19
C ILE A 3 -12.68 -5.26 3.62
N TYR A 4 -12.23 -4.29 4.41
CA TYR A 4 -13.08 -3.21 4.92
C TYR A 4 -12.70 -1.88 4.27
N SER A 5 -13.67 -1.19 3.70
CA SER A 5 -13.53 0.20 3.27
C SER A 5 -13.71 1.12 4.48
N ILE A 6 -12.70 1.93 4.80
CA ILE A 6 -12.68 2.81 5.96
C ILE A 6 -12.25 4.20 5.50
N SER A 7 -12.96 5.25 5.94
CA SER A 7 -12.56 6.62 5.69
C SER A 7 -11.23 6.93 6.36
N ARG A 8 -10.25 7.35 5.56
CA ARG A 8 -8.93 7.82 6.03
C ARG A 8 -9.07 8.93 7.07
N ALA A 9 -9.96 9.89 6.82
CA ALA A 9 -10.14 11.05 7.69
C ALA A 9 -10.70 10.64 9.06
N GLU A 10 -11.71 9.78 9.08
CA GLU A 10 -12.33 9.32 10.33
C GLU A 10 -11.40 8.42 11.13
N LEU A 11 -10.66 7.52 10.47
CA LEU A 11 -9.64 6.70 11.13
C LEU A 11 -8.56 7.58 11.77
N ASN A 12 -8.07 8.59 11.06
CA ASN A 12 -7.05 9.50 11.60
C ASN A 12 -7.57 10.29 12.81
N LYS A 13 -8.78 10.86 12.73
CA LYS A 13 -9.41 11.55 13.87
C LYS A 13 -9.53 10.63 15.08
N MET A 14 -10.00 9.41 14.89
CA MET A 14 -10.14 8.41 15.96
C MET A 14 -8.80 8.12 16.63
N LEU A 15 -7.74 7.85 15.86
CA LEU A 15 -6.40 7.56 16.39
C LEU A 15 -5.83 8.74 17.20
N MET A 16 -5.98 9.96 16.69
CA MET A 16 -5.54 11.17 17.40
C MET A 16 -6.30 11.35 18.72
N SER A 17 -7.63 11.21 18.71
CA SER A 17 -8.44 11.29 19.94
C SER A 17 -8.05 10.23 20.96
N ILE A 18 -7.79 8.98 20.53
CA ILE A 18 -7.31 7.92 21.42
C ILE A 18 -5.93 8.29 22.00
N ALA A 19 -5.00 8.76 21.18
CA ALA A 19 -3.67 9.17 21.64
C ALA A 19 -3.72 10.28 22.70
N GLU A 20 -4.49 11.34 22.46
CA GLU A 20 -4.66 12.45 23.41
C GLU A 20 -5.37 12.01 24.69
N SER A 21 -6.33 11.09 24.61
CA SER A 21 -7.07 10.57 25.77
C SER A 21 -6.18 9.86 26.80
N THR A 22 -4.97 9.44 26.41
CA THR A 22 -3.97 8.88 27.34
C THR A 22 -3.41 9.90 28.33
N GLY A 23 -3.55 11.21 28.04
CA GLY A 23 -2.90 12.30 28.78
C GLY A 23 -1.38 12.37 28.61
N LYS A 24 -0.79 11.49 27.80
CA LYS A 24 0.67 11.37 27.60
C LYS A 24 1.14 11.93 26.25
N VAL A 25 0.23 12.10 25.31
CA VAL A 25 0.52 12.59 23.95
C VAL A 25 -0.01 14.00 23.80
N LYS A 26 0.82 14.90 23.24
CA LYS A 26 0.43 16.24 22.84
C LYS A 26 0.60 16.36 21.33
N ILE A 27 -0.45 16.78 20.62
CA ILE A 27 -0.43 16.95 19.17
C ILE A 27 -0.33 18.44 18.85
N HIS A 28 0.68 18.81 18.05
CA HIS A 28 0.92 20.19 17.61
C HIS A 28 0.63 20.28 16.11
N PHE A 29 -0.55 20.78 15.75
CA PHE A 29 -0.94 20.99 14.35
C PHE A 29 -0.31 22.25 13.77
N GLN A 30 -0.24 22.31 12.43
CA GLN A 30 0.32 23.42 11.66
C GLN A 30 1.83 23.62 11.84
N GLU A 31 2.53 22.73 12.52
CA GLU A 31 3.99 22.75 12.65
C GLU A 31 4.60 21.88 11.55
N LYS A 32 5.08 22.51 10.47
CA LYS A 32 5.71 21.83 9.36
C LYS A 32 7.20 21.65 9.63
N LEU A 33 7.68 20.41 9.62
CA LEU A 33 9.12 20.12 9.74
C LEU A 33 9.85 20.57 8.47
N HIS A 34 10.89 21.39 8.63
CA HIS A 34 11.74 21.87 7.52
C HIS A 34 13.09 21.19 7.47
N SER A 35 13.72 21.00 8.63
CA SER A 35 15.03 20.37 8.70
C SER A 35 15.28 19.70 10.05
N VAL A 36 16.23 18.77 10.02
CA VAL A 36 16.62 17.95 11.15
C VAL A 36 18.13 18.02 11.27
N ASP A 37 18.62 18.34 12.47
CA ASP A 37 20.03 18.25 12.82
C ASP A 37 20.21 17.15 13.85
N PHE A 38 20.74 16.01 13.40
CA PHE A 38 21.01 14.86 14.26
C PHE A 38 22.22 15.05 15.18
N GLU A 39 23.18 15.91 14.83
CA GLU A 39 24.37 16.15 15.67
C GLU A 39 24.00 17.01 16.88
N SER A 40 23.26 18.12 16.64
CA SER A 40 22.80 18.99 17.72
C SER A 40 21.45 18.58 18.32
N LYS A 41 20.84 17.50 17.81
CA LYS A 41 19.54 16.93 18.20
C LYS A 41 18.41 17.97 18.21
N LYS A 42 18.27 18.68 17.08
CA LYS A 42 17.28 19.75 16.89
C LYS A 42 16.42 19.50 15.67
N LEU A 43 15.13 19.81 15.81
CA LEU A 43 14.13 19.87 14.74
C LEU A 43 13.78 21.34 14.49
N GLN A 44 13.69 21.73 13.23
CA GLN A 44 13.29 23.07 12.82
C GLN A 44 11.90 23.01 12.19
N PHE A 45 10.96 23.74 12.77
CA PHE A 45 9.58 23.83 12.28
C PHE A 45 9.26 25.24 11.81
N GLU A 46 8.35 25.35 10.85
CA GLU A 46 7.63 26.58 10.51
C GLU A 46 6.15 26.34 10.80
N ASN A 47 5.52 27.29 11.48
CA ASN A 47 4.08 27.25 11.65
C ASN A 47 3.38 27.75 10.37
N ASP A 48 2.58 26.90 9.72
CA ASP A 48 1.95 27.20 8.44
C ASP A 48 0.98 28.39 8.46
N LYS A 49 0.44 28.75 9.64
CA LYS A 49 -0.47 29.90 9.80
C LYS A 49 0.27 31.19 10.13
N THR A 50 1.17 31.15 11.11
CA THR A 50 1.85 32.36 11.60
C THR A 50 3.15 32.66 10.86
N ARG A 51 3.67 31.70 10.08
CA ARG A 51 4.98 31.75 9.42
C ARG A 51 6.15 31.93 10.39
N THR A 52 5.96 31.54 11.65
CA THR A 52 6.98 31.63 12.69
C THR A 52 7.82 30.37 12.71
N ASN A 53 9.14 30.54 12.74
CA ASN A 53 10.06 29.43 12.90
C ASN A 53 10.23 29.06 14.38
N SER A 54 10.30 27.77 14.68
CA SER A 54 10.59 27.25 16.01
C SER A 54 11.63 26.13 15.96
N THR A 55 12.41 26.02 17.03
CA THR A 55 13.41 24.96 17.19
C THR A 55 13.03 24.11 18.39
N VAL A 56 13.00 22.79 18.21
CA VAL A 56 12.70 21.83 19.28
C VAL A 56 13.84 20.84 19.42
N SER A 57 14.34 20.66 20.65
CA SER A 57 15.34 19.62 20.95
C SER A 57 14.67 18.27 21.16
N PHE A 58 15.33 17.19 20.72
CA PHE A 58 14.81 15.83 20.88
C PHE A 58 15.82 14.90 21.56
N SER A 59 15.31 13.88 22.25
CA SER A 59 16.12 12.74 22.71
C SER A 59 15.97 11.52 21.79
N LYS A 60 14.80 11.37 21.18
CA LYS A 60 14.48 10.40 20.13
C LYS A 60 13.45 11.00 19.19
N VAL A 61 13.49 10.61 17.92
CA VAL A 61 12.54 11.05 16.91
C VAL A 61 12.09 9.87 16.04
N PHE A 62 10.80 9.81 15.76
CA PHE A 62 10.17 8.76 14.95
C PHE A 62 9.66 9.39 13.66
N GLY A 63 10.32 9.11 12.54
CA GLY A 63 9.94 9.62 11.23
C GLY A 63 8.73 8.87 10.69
N THR A 64 7.57 9.53 10.72
CA THR A 64 6.27 9.05 10.21
C THR A 64 5.63 10.09 9.29
N ASP A 65 6.47 10.91 8.66
CA ASP A 65 6.15 12.10 7.86
C ASP A 65 5.84 11.82 6.38
N GLY A 66 5.45 10.58 6.08
CA GLY A 66 4.91 10.19 4.77
C GLY A 66 5.96 10.03 3.66
N SER A 67 5.48 9.85 2.43
CA SER A 67 6.32 9.54 1.28
C SER A 67 7.35 10.63 0.95
N ALA A 68 7.05 11.90 1.22
CA ALA A 68 7.96 13.04 1.02
C ALA A 68 8.76 13.40 2.30
N SER A 69 9.19 12.37 3.05
CA SER A 69 9.80 12.50 4.38
C SER A 69 11.03 13.40 4.42
N VAL A 70 10.96 14.47 5.21
CA VAL A 70 12.10 15.34 5.52
C VAL A 70 13.13 14.58 6.36
N MET A 71 12.65 13.71 7.26
CA MET A 71 13.49 12.83 8.06
C MET A 71 14.34 11.92 7.17
N ARG A 72 13.71 11.24 6.20
CA ARG A 72 14.41 10.35 5.25
C ARG A 72 15.42 11.12 4.41
N HIS A 73 15.04 12.27 3.85
CA HIS A 73 15.96 13.09 3.05
C HIS A 73 17.19 13.55 3.85
N THR A 74 17.04 13.85 5.15
CA THR A 74 18.17 14.21 6.01
C THR A 74 19.10 13.01 6.26
N LEU A 75 18.55 11.79 6.34
CA LEU A 75 19.36 10.57 6.48
C LEU A 75 20.14 10.24 5.20
N ARG A 76 19.63 10.62 4.04
CA ARG A 76 20.24 10.37 2.73
C ARG A 76 21.65 10.94 2.58
N ASP A 77 21.92 12.08 3.21
CA ASP A 77 23.22 12.77 3.08
C ASP A 77 24.33 12.12 3.94
N ARG A 78 24.09 10.92 4.51
CA ARG A 78 25.02 10.21 5.40
C ARG A 78 25.69 9.01 4.71
N PHE A 79 26.95 8.79 5.07
CA PHE A 79 27.77 7.68 4.58
C PHE A 79 27.10 6.35 4.94
N GLN A 80 26.64 5.59 3.93
CA GLN A 80 25.91 4.28 3.99
C GLN A 80 24.40 4.30 3.77
N PHE A 81 23.75 5.46 3.57
CA PHE A 81 22.34 5.46 3.19
C PHE A 81 22.17 5.08 1.71
N GLN A 82 21.25 4.16 1.44
CA GLN A 82 20.83 3.74 0.10
C GLN A 82 19.34 4.04 -0.05
N GLU A 83 18.96 4.61 -1.18
CA GLU A 83 17.58 4.92 -1.51
C GLU A 83 17.37 4.71 -3.01
N THR A 84 16.26 4.06 -3.33
CA THR A 84 15.68 4.08 -4.66
C THR A 84 14.31 4.73 -4.58
N GLU A 85 14.07 5.67 -5.49
CA GLU A 85 12.78 6.30 -5.70
C GLU A 85 12.36 6.01 -7.14
N SER A 86 11.30 5.22 -7.29
CA SER A 86 10.76 4.84 -8.60
C SER A 86 9.39 5.47 -8.76
N GLN A 87 9.31 6.49 -9.58
CA GLN A 87 8.05 7.13 -9.93
C GLN A 87 7.36 6.33 -11.04
N LEU A 88 6.07 6.09 -10.87
CA LEU A 88 5.27 5.48 -11.94
C LEU A 88 4.84 6.57 -12.92
N ASP A 89 4.83 6.26 -14.23
CA ASP A 89 4.39 7.20 -15.29
C ASP A 89 2.88 7.49 -15.26
N TYR A 90 2.21 7.14 -14.17
CA TYR A 90 0.78 7.25 -13.94
C TYR A 90 0.51 8.17 -12.75
N GLY A 91 -0.52 8.99 -12.90
CA GLY A 91 -1.11 9.72 -11.79
C GLY A 91 -2.37 9.05 -11.29
N TYR A 92 -2.95 9.63 -10.24
CA TYR A 92 -4.32 9.35 -9.86
C TYR A 92 -5.15 10.62 -9.63
N LYS A 93 -6.46 10.50 -9.78
CA LYS A 93 -7.43 11.55 -9.49
C LYS A 93 -8.58 10.97 -8.69
N GLU A 94 -8.89 11.57 -7.56
CA GLU A 94 -10.09 11.22 -6.79
C GLU A 94 -11.30 12.01 -7.31
N LEU A 95 -12.43 11.33 -7.41
CA LEU A 95 -13.74 11.86 -7.79
C LEU A 95 -14.76 11.31 -6.81
N THR A 96 -15.79 12.09 -6.51
CA THR A 96 -16.82 11.73 -5.54
C THR A 96 -18.12 11.39 -6.26
N MET A 97 -18.60 10.16 -6.07
CA MET A 97 -19.96 9.76 -6.38
C MET A 97 -20.86 10.05 -5.18
N THR A 98 -21.96 10.76 -5.40
CA THR A 98 -22.87 11.14 -4.32
C THR A 98 -23.88 10.03 -3.99
N PRO A 99 -24.44 10.01 -2.77
CA PRO A 99 -25.56 9.12 -2.43
C PRO A 99 -26.76 9.33 -3.35
N GLY A 100 -27.63 8.33 -3.47
CA GLY A 100 -28.93 8.45 -4.15
C GLY A 100 -29.85 9.48 -3.48
N ALA A 101 -30.96 9.83 -4.14
CA ALA A 101 -31.89 10.86 -3.66
C ALA A 101 -32.41 10.63 -2.22
N SER A 102 -32.44 9.38 -1.75
CA SER A 102 -32.85 8.99 -0.40
C SER A 102 -31.67 8.66 0.54
N GLY A 103 -30.44 9.06 0.20
CA GLY A 103 -29.23 8.63 0.93
C GLY A 103 -28.89 7.16 0.73
N SER A 104 -29.41 6.52 -0.33
CA SER A 104 -29.15 5.12 -0.66
C SER A 104 -27.86 4.95 -1.45
N PHE A 105 -27.24 3.76 -1.37
CA PHE A 105 -26.16 3.40 -2.28
C PHE A 105 -26.68 3.35 -3.72
N ARG A 106 -25.88 3.88 -4.66
CA ARG A 106 -26.21 3.85 -6.11
C ARG A 106 -25.65 2.62 -6.83
N MET A 107 -24.78 1.85 -6.17
CA MET A 107 -24.16 0.61 -6.65
C MET A 107 -24.07 -0.40 -5.51
N GLU A 108 -23.63 -1.64 -5.78
CA GLU A 108 -23.38 -2.64 -4.74
C GLU A 108 -22.43 -2.11 -3.65
N LYS A 109 -22.85 -2.16 -2.39
CA LYS A 109 -22.11 -1.59 -1.25
C LYS A 109 -21.07 -2.54 -0.65
N HIS A 110 -21.13 -3.82 -1.00
CA HIS A 110 -20.20 -4.85 -0.54
C HIS A 110 -19.23 -5.29 -1.65
N GLY A 111 -18.89 -4.38 -2.56
CA GLY A 111 -17.95 -4.61 -3.64
C GLY A 111 -16.84 -3.56 -3.71
N LEU A 112 -15.64 -4.00 -4.11
CA LEU A 112 -14.62 -3.13 -4.68
C LEU A 112 -14.85 -3.13 -6.20
N HIS A 113 -15.22 -1.97 -6.74
CA HIS A 113 -15.60 -1.85 -8.15
C HIS A 113 -14.40 -1.44 -8.99
N ILE A 114 -14.22 -2.06 -10.16
CA ILE A 114 -13.09 -1.82 -11.06
C ILE A 114 -13.60 -1.74 -12.50
N TRP A 115 -13.20 -0.70 -13.22
CA TRP A 115 -13.41 -0.51 -14.66
C TRP A 115 -12.05 -0.51 -15.38
N PRO A 116 -11.55 -1.67 -15.84
CA PRO A 116 -10.27 -1.76 -16.53
C PRO A 116 -10.40 -1.33 -18.01
N ARG A 117 -9.39 -0.62 -18.54
CA ARG A 117 -9.34 -0.17 -19.95
C ARG A 117 -8.01 -0.49 -20.63
N GLY A 118 -7.34 -1.54 -20.19
CA GLY A 118 -5.95 -1.77 -20.57
C GLY A 118 -5.10 -0.72 -19.86
N SER A 119 -4.54 0.25 -20.58
CA SER A 119 -3.57 1.22 -20.06
C SER A 119 -4.07 2.25 -19.03
N TYR A 120 -5.27 2.10 -18.46
CA TYR A 120 -5.82 2.93 -17.38
C TYR A 120 -7.03 2.23 -16.77
N MET A 121 -7.44 2.67 -15.58
CA MET A 121 -8.60 2.10 -14.89
C MET A 121 -9.24 3.10 -13.94
N LEU A 122 -10.53 2.91 -13.66
CA LEU A 122 -11.22 3.55 -12.55
C LEU A 122 -11.54 2.49 -11.49
N ILE A 123 -11.36 2.83 -10.22
CA ILE A 123 -11.89 2.02 -9.10
C ILE A 123 -12.88 2.85 -8.28
N ALA A 124 -13.79 2.19 -7.57
CA ALA A 124 -14.67 2.87 -6.61
C ALA A 124 -14.81 2.07 -5.31
N LEU A 125 -14.62 2.75 -4.18
CA LEU A 125 -14.78 2.19 -2.84
C LEU A 125 -15.99 2.82 -2.13
N PRO A 126 -16.83 2.02 -1.47
CA PRO A 126 -18.01 2.52 -0.78
C PRO A 126 -17.63 3.24 0.52
N ASN A 127 -18.35 4.32 0.84
CA ASN A 127 -18.29 5.02 2.11
C ASN A 127 -19.55 4.73 2.96
N TYR A 128 -19.47 5.00 4.27
CA TYR A 128 -20.58 4.74 5.20
C TYR A 128 -21.83 5.59 4.94
N ASP A 129 -21.65 6.79 4.36
CA ASP A 129 -22.72 7.72 4.01
C ASP A 129 -23.38 7.43 2.66
N ALA A 130 -23.11 6.25 2.08
CA ALA A 130 -23.56 5.80 0.77
C ALA A 130 -22.98 6.56 -0.44
N SER A 131 -21.96 7.39 -0.23
CA SER A 131 -21.10 7.89 -1.31
C SER A 131 -20.08 6.84 -1.75
N PHE A 132 -19.40 7.08 -2.87
CA PHE A 132 -18.21 6.32 -3.25
C PHE A 132 -17.05 7.27 -3.55
N THR A 133 -15.86 6.89 -3.09
CA THR A 133 -14.61 7.50 -3.54
C THR A 133 -14.16 6.76 -4.79
N CYS A 134 -14.20 7.44 -5.93
CA CYS A 134 -13.74 6.92 -7.20
C CYS A 134 -12.30 7.40 -7.46
N THR A 135 -11.42 6.51 -7.92
CA THR A 135 -10.03 6.86 -8.22
C THR A 135 -9.69 6.46 -9.65
N LEU A 136 -9.39 7.46 -10.48
CA LEU A 136 -8.91 7.27 -11.85
C LEU A 136 -7.40 7.15 -11.84
N PHE A 137 -6.87 6.05 -12.37
CA PHE A 137 -5.45 5.88 -12.66
C PHE A 137 -5.23 6.04 -14.15
N LEU A 138 -4.45 7.05 -14.54
CA LEU A 138 -4.22 7.43 -15.94
C LEU A 138 -2.76 7.87 -16.13
N PRO A 139 -2.12 7.62 -17.30
CA PRO A 139 -0.79 8.12 -17.57
C PRO A 139 -0.68 9.63 -17.38
N HIS A 140 0.49 10.11 -16.96
CA HIS A 140 0.75 11.55 -16.87
C HIS A 140 0.82 12.19 -18.25
N GLN A 141 1.48 11.53 -19.21
CA GLN A 141 1.74 12.04 -20.57
C GLN A 141 1.28 11.04 -21.64
N GLY A 142 1.18 11.53 -22.88
CA GLY A 142 0.79 10.74 -24.06
C GLY A 142 -0.60 11.09 -24.60
N PRO A 143 -1.08 10.39 -25.66
CA PRO A 143 -2.32 10.74 -26.34
C PRO A 143 -3.56 10.73 -25.44
N LEU A 144 -3.62 9.77 -24.51
CA LEU A 144 -4.70 9.63 -23.54
C LEU A 144 -4.12 9.65 -22.13
N SER A 145 -4.04 10.86 -21.55
CA SER A 145 -3.27 11.14 -20.35
C SER A 145 -3.87 12.31 -19.56
N PHE A 146 -3.37 12.56 -18.36
CA PHE A 146 -3.75 13.75 -17.60
C PHE A 146 -3.38 15.04 -18.35
N GLU A 147 -2.25 15.07 -19.06
CA GLU A 147 -1.82 16.23 -19.85
C GLU A 147 -2.76 16.52 -21.04
N SER A 148 -3.29 15.48 -21.69
CA SER A 148 -4.19 15.66 -22.84
C SER A 148 -5.63 16.06 -22.45
N LEU A 149 -6.04 15.82 -21.20
CA LEU A 149 -7.35 16.20 -20.64
C LEU A 149 -7.30 17.60 -19.99
N ASN A 150 -7.16 18.63 -20.81
CA ASN A 150 -6.92 20.01 -20.36
C ASN A 150 -8.14 20.95 -20.44
N SER A 151 -9.31 20.44 -20.82
CA SER A 151 -10.57 21.19 -20.82
C SER A 151 -11.75 20.36 -20.30
N PRO A 152 -12.81 21.00 -19.74
CA PRO A 152 -14.02 20.30 -19.32
C PRO A 152 -14.68 19.48 -20.42
N GLN A 153 -14.62 19.93 -21.67
CA GLN A 153 -15.17 19.22 -22.82
C GLN A 153 -14.44 17.89 -23.05
N GLN A 154 -13.11 17.92 -23.09
CA GLN A 154 -12.30 16.70 -23.26
C GLN A 154 -12.49 15.71 -22.11
N VAL A 155 -12.55 16.19 -20.86
CA VAL A 155 -12.82 15.33 -19.70
C VAL A 155 -14.18 14.65 -19.85
N ASN A 156 -15.23 15.42 -20.19
CA ASN A 156 -16.56 14.85 -20.37
C ASN A 156 -16.64 13.86 -21.54
N GLU A 157 -15.99 14.14 -22.67
CA GLU A 157 -15.92 13.23 -23.82
C GLU A 157 -15.17 11.95 -23.48
N PHE A 158 -14.03 12.06 -22.79
CA PHE A 158 -13.26 10.93 -22.29
C PHE A 158 -14.12 10.02 -21.41
N PHE A 159 -14.77 10.57 -20.39
CA PHE A 159 -15.60 9.76 -19.49
C PHE A 159 -16.86 9.20 -20.18
N LYS A 160 -17.50 9.94 -21.08
CA LYS A 160 -18.63 9.40 -21.87
C LYS A 160 -18.23 8.25 -22.79
N SER A 161 -17.03 8.32 -23.36
CA SER A 161 -16.48 7.29 -24.23
C SER A 161 -16.02 6.06 -23.44
N GLN A 162 -15.26 6.29 -22.37
CA GLN A 162 -14.57 5.23 -21.64
C GLN A 162 -15.37 4.69 -20.45
N PHE A 163 -16.18 5.50 -19.77
CA PHE A 163 -16.91 5.14 -18.56
C PHE A 163 -18.38 5.63 -18.59
N PRO A 164 -19.16 5.31 -19.65
CA PRO A 164 -20.49 5.89 -19.87
C PRO A 164 -21.48 5.63 -18.74
N ASP A 165 -21.34 4.50 -18.05
CA ASP A 165 -22.17 4.06 -16.93
C ASP A 165 -21.91 4.84 -15.62
N ILE A 166 -20.74 5.46 -15.50
CA ILE A 166 -20.33 6.18 -14.29
C ILE A 166 -20.64 7.67 -14.38
N VAL A 167 -20.66 8.24 -15.59
CA VAL A 167 -20.97 9.66 -15.82
C VAL A 167 -22.24 10.12 -15.10
N PRO A 168 -23.37 9.39 -15.11
CA PRO A 168 -24.59 9.80 -14.41
C PRO A 168 -24.46 9.78 -12.87
N LEU A 169 -23.44 9.10 -12.33
CA LEU A 169 -23.26 8.87 -10.90
C LEU A 169 -22.34 9.91 -10.24
N ILE A 170 -21.45 10.53 -11.02
CA ILE A 170 -20.50 11.55 -10.54
C ILE A 170 -21.00 12.94 -10.98
N PRO A 171 -21.67 13.69 -10.10
CA PRO A 171 -22.07 15.06 -10.42
C PRO A 171 -20.85 15.95 -10.61
N ASP A 172 -20.96 16.99 -11.43
CA ASP A 172 -19.92 18.01 -11.61
C ASP A 172 -18.54 17.43 -11.95
N LEU A 173 -18.52 16.29 -12.67
CA LEU A 173 -17.33 15.46 -12.91
C LEU A 173 -16.12 16.27 -13.38
N ALA A 174 -16.31 17.12 -14.39
CA ALA A 174 -15.23 17.92 -14.93
C ALA A 174 -14.72 18.98 -13.94
N GLU A 175 -15.61 19.57 -13.14
CA GLU A 175 -15.22 20.52 -12.09
C GLU A 175 -14.38 19.84 -11.03
N GLN A 176 -14.83 18.68 -10.51
CA GLN A 176 -14.07 17.88 -9.57
C GLN A 176 -12.69 17.50 -10.13
N PHE A 177 -12.61 17.12 -11.40
CA PHE A 177 -11.37 16.73 -12.06
C PHE A 177 -10.30 17.84 -12.05
N PHE A 178 -10.70 19.11 -12.24
CA PHE A 178 -9.80 20.26 -12.24
C PHE A 178 -9.55 20.83 -10.84
N GLN A 179 -10.51 20.75 -9.92
CA GLN A 179 -10.35 21.18 -8.53
C GLN A 179 -9.44 20.24 -7.74
N ASN A 180 -9.57 18.93 -7.96
CA ASN A 180 -8.79 17.94 -7.22
C ASN A 180 -7.38 17.82 -7.83
N PRO A 181 -6.30 17.82 -7.01
CA PRO A 181 -4.95 17.70 -7.52
C PRO A 181 -4.73 16.34 -8.20
N THR A 182 -3.84 16.29 -9.19
CA THR A 182 -3.35 15.01 -9.72
C THR A 182 -2.32 14.47 -8.75
N GLY A 183 -2.58 13.30 -8.17
CA GLY A 183 -1.63 12.63 -7.30
C GLY A 183 -0.53 11.93 -8.09
N HIS A 184 0.65 11.85 -7.50
CA HIS A 184 1.78 11.06 -8.00
C HIS A 184 1.92 9.78 -7.19
N MET A 185 2.42 8.73 -7.83
CA MET A 185 2.65 7.45 -7.19
C MET A 185 4.13 7.11 -7.26
N VAL A 186 4.70 6.82 -6.10
CA VAL A 186 6.12 6.57 -5.93
C VAL A 186 6.31 5.31 -5.11
N THR A 187 7.29 4.51 -5.52
CA THR A 187 7.84 3.43 -4.71
C THR A 187 9.19 3.87 -4.17
N VAL A 188 9.31 3.97 -2.85
CA VAL A 188 10.55 4.27 -2.14
C VAL A 188 11.04 3.01 -1.45
N LYS A 189 12.31 2.65 -1.67
CA LYS A 189 13.01 1.65 -0.86
C LYS A 189 14.29 2.28 -0.33
N CYS A 190 14.42 2.39 0.99
CA CYS A 190 15.64 2.92 1.59
C CYS A 190 16.22 2.01 2.69
N ASN A 191 17.47 2.27 3.07
CA ASN A 191 18.19 1.58 4.14
C ASN A 191 19.46 2.36 4.55
N PRO A 192 19.87 2.35 5.83
CA PRO A 192 19.11 1.91 7.01
C PRO A 192 17.94 2.84 7.32
N TRP A 193 16.96 2.37 8.08
CA TRP A 193 15.82 3.18 8.52
C TRP A 193 16.11 3.97 9.79
N ASN A 194 17.31 3.89 10.34
CA ASN A 194 17.63 4.50 11.63
C ASN A 194 18.94 5.27 11.64
N TYR A 195 19.03 6.22 12.57
CA TYR A 195 20.25 6.91 12.93
C TYR A 195 20.59 6.66 14.39
N GLN A 196 21.60 5.83 14.61
CA GLN A 196 22.08 5.45 15.95
C GLN A 196 20.89 5.03 16.86
N GLU A 197 20.84 5.53 18.09
CA GLU A 197 19.71 5.42 19.03
C GLU A 197 18.70 6.57 18.94
N ASP A 198 18.92 7.53 18.04
CA ASP A 198 18.28 8.84 18.06
C ASP A 198 17.07 8.90 17.13
N ALA A 199 17.11 8.23 15.99
CA ALA A 199 16.03 8.29 15.01
C ALA A 199 15.71 6.96 14.35
N VAL A 200 14.44 6.76 13.99
CA VAL A 200 13.97 5.63 13.18
C VAL A 200 12.79 6.06 12.30
N LEU A 201 12.74 5.57 11.06
CA LEU A 201 11.66 5.76 10.10
C LEU A 201 10.65 4.58 10.18
N LEU A 202 9.36 4.87 9.98
CA LEU A 202 8.29 3.88 9.91
C LEU A 202 7.27 4.24 8.81
N GLY A 203 6.57 3.24 8.27
CA GLY A 203 5.55 3.44 7.24
C GLY A 203 6.08 4.11 5.97
N ASP A 204 5.28 4.94 5.32
CA ASP A 204 5.62 5.60 4.05
C ASP A 204 6.91 6.45 4.10
N ALA A 205 7.34 6.89 5.29
CA ALA A 205 8.62 7.58 5.44
C ALA A 205 9.81 6.65 5.13
N ALA A 206 9.68 5.36 5.44
CA ALA A 206 10.68 4.32 5.18
C ALA A 206 10.44 3.56 3.87
N HIS A 207 9.18 3.33 3.49
CA HIS A 207 8.79 2.50 2.35
C HIS A 207 7.47 2.95 1.72
N ALA A 208 7.43 4.12 1.09
CA ALA A 208 6.27 4.50 0.29
C ALA A 208 6.04 3.46 -0.83
N ILE A 209 4.81 2.98 -0.97
CA ILE A 209 4.44 2.00 -2.00
C ILE A 209 3.26 2.49 -2.84
N VAL A 210 3.23 2.05 -4.09
CA VAL A 210 2.10 2.28 -4.99
C VAL A 210 0.81 1.61 -4.43
N PRO A 211 -0.38 2.21 -4.67
CA PRO A 211 -1.59 1.83 -3.94
C PRO A 211 -2.28 0.55 -4.46
N PHE A 212 -1.71 -0.14 -5.45
CA PHE A 212 -2.43 -1.16 -6.21
C PHE A 212 -2.70 -2.46 -5.44
N PHE A 213 -2.03 -2.71 -4.31
CA PHE A 213 -2.39 -3.82 -3.42
C PHE A 213 -3.26 -3.40 -2.23
N GLY A 214 -3.44 -2.08 -1.99
CA GLY A 214 -4.14 -1.59 -0.80
C GLY A 214 -3.42 -1.88 0.53
N GLN A 215 -2.08 -2.04 0.51
CA GLN A 215 -1.31 -2.50 1.67
C GLN A 215 -0.47 -1.42 2.38
N GLY A 216 -0.38 -0.19 1.86
CA GLY A 216 0.48 0.85 2.47
C GLY A 216 0.14 1.10 3.94
N MET A 217 -1.13 1.41 4.24
CA MET A 217 -1.61 1.56 5.62
C MET A 217 -1.42 0.29 6.46
N ASN A 218 -1.74 -0.88 5.90
CA ASN A 218 -1.65 -2.15 6.61
C ASN A 218 -0.19 -2.49 7.00
N CYS A 219 0.76 -2.30 6.08
CA CYS A 219 2.18 -2.47 6.34
C CYS A 219 2.70 -1.43 7.33
N GLY A 220 2.24 -0.17 7.26
CA GLY A 220 2.57 0.86 8.25
C GLY A 220 2.04 0.53 9.66
N PHE A 221 0.85 -0.06 9.78
CA PHE A 221 0.33 -0.55 11.06
C PHE A 221 1.09 -1.78 11.56
N GLU A 222 1.45 -2.70 10.66
CA GLU A 222 2.30 -3.84 10.99
C GLU A 222 3.67 -3.39 11.53
N ASP A 223 4.27 -2.37 10.94
CA ASP A 223 5.52 -1.78 11.43
C ASP A 223 5.39 -1.30 12.88
N VAL A 224 4.34 -0.54 13.20
CA VAL A 224 4.12 -0.04 14.56
C VAL A 224 3.91 -1.19 15.54
N ALA A 225 3.16 -2.22 15.15
CA ALA A 225 2.94 -3.41 15.98
C ALA A 225 4.24 -4.16 16.27
N VAL A 226 5.02 -4.48 15.23
CA VAL A 226 6.32 -5.17 15.37
C VAL A 226 7.30 -4.32 16.19
N PHE A 227 7.35 -3.01 15.93
CA PHE A 227 8.19 -2.09 16.68
C PHE A 227 7.82 -2.10 18.18
N TRP A 228 6.52 -2.06 18.49
CA TRP A 228 6.03 -2.10 19.86
C TRP A 228 6.41 -3.42 20.57
N GLU A 229 6.22 -4.57 19.92
CA GLU A 229 6.63 -5.88 20.45
C GLU A 229 8.14 -5.90 20.78
N MET A 230 8.98 -5.32 19.91
CA MET A 230 10.41 -5.19 20.18
C MET A 230 10.71 -4.31 21.39
N VAL A 231 9.99 -3.19 21.54
CA VAL A 231 10.14 -2.30 22.71
C VAL A 231 9.75 -3.01 24.00
N GLU A 232 8.64 -3.77 24.00
CA GLU A 232 8.19 -4.54 25.17
C GLU A 232 9.20 -5.63 25.55
N SER A 233 9.87 -6.23 24.55
CA SER A 233 10.90 -7.25 24.77
C SER A 233 12.10 -6.74 25.59
N LEU A 234 12.33 -5.41 25.62
CA LEU A 234 13.39 -4.80 26.42
C LEU A 234 13.09 -4.86 27.94
N LYS A 235 11.85 -5.13 28.37
CA LYS A 235 11.45 -5.27 29.79
C LYS A 235 11.97 -4.15 30.71
N GLY A 236 11.97 -2.91 30.21
CA GLY A 236 12.44 -1.73 30.96
C GLY A 236 13.96 -1.54 31.00
N LYS A 237 14.76 -2.38 30.33
CA LYS A 237 16.23 -2.23 30.21
C LYS A 237 16.61 -1.23 29.11
N GLN A 238 16.06 -0.01 29.20
CA GLN A 238 16.22 1.03 28.19
C GLN A 238 17.54 1.79 28.42
N SER A 239 18.58 1.42 27.68
CA SER A 239 19.85 2.16 27.53
C SER A 239 20.01 2.69 26.10
N SER A 240 20.93 3.64 25.87
CA SER A 240 21.28 4.09 24.50
C SER A 240 21.64 2.90 23.60
N GLN A 241 22.46 1.97 24.10
CA GLN A 241 22.82 0.75 23.36
C GLN A 241 21.58 -0.11 23.03
N SER A 242 20.65 -0.28 23.97
CA SER A 242 19.43 -1.06 23.71
C SER A 242 18.54 -0.45 22.61
N TRP A 243 18.49 0.89 22.51
CA TRP A 243 17.73 1.58 21.49
C TRP A 243 18.41 1.51 20.12
N LYS A 244 19.73 1.69 20.08
CA LYS A 244 20.51 1.50 18.86
C LYS A 244 20.35 0.08 18.30
N ASP A 245 20.44 -0.92 19.17
CA ASP A 245 20.25 -2.32 18.78
C ASP A 245 18.81 -2.60 18.33
N LEU A 246 17.81 -2.04 19.02
CA LEU A 246 16.40 -2.18 18.65
C LEU A 246 16.13 -1.56 17.29
N PHE A 247 16.56 -0.32 17.04
CA PHE A 247 16.33 0.37 15.77
C PHE A 247 17.01 -0.37 14.60
N SER A 248 18.23 -0.85 14.80
CA SER A 248 18.95 -1.67 13.82
C SER A 248 18.23 -2.98 13.53
N LYS A 249 17.79 -3.71 14.56
CA LYS A 249 17.00 -4.96 14.42
C LYS A 249 15.65 -4.75 13.76
N PHE A 250 14.97 -3.67 14.10
CA PHE A 250 13.72 -3.27 13.47
C PHE A 250 13.92 -3.02 11.97
N SER A 251 14.88 -2.15 11.60
CA SER A 251 15.20 -1.85 10.20
C SER A 251 15.55 -3.12 9.41
N THR A 252 16.40 -3.98 9.95
CA THR A 252 16.87 -5.20 9.27
C THR A 252 15.80 -6.28 9.14
N SER A 253 14.89 -6.39 10.12
CA SER A 253 13.81 -7.38 10.08
C SER A 253 12.63 -6.96 9.20
N ARG A 254 12.28 -5.67 9.18
CA ARG A 254 11.13 -5.15 8.44
C ARG A 254 11.44 -4.86 6.98
N LYS A 255 12.65 -4.39 6.66
CA LYS A 255 13.03 -4.02 5.29
C LYS A 255 12.71 -5.09 4.23
N PRO A 256 13.05 -6.38 4.41
CA PRO A 256 12.72 -7.39 3.40
C PRO A 256 11.21 -7.53 3.14
N ASN A 257 10.38 -7.30 4.16
CA ASN A 257 8.92 -7.36 4.02
C ASN A 257 8.36 -6.11 3.33
N ALA A 258 8.87 -4.93 3.69
CA ALA A 258 8.52 -3.67 3.03
C ALA A 258 8.92 -3.65 1.54
N ASP A 259 10.13 -4.11 1.23
CA ASP A 259 10.60 -4.23 -0.15
C ASP A 259 9.73 -5.22 -0.94
N ALA A 260 9.34 -6.35 -0.33
CA ALA A 260 8.50 -7.36 -0.96
C ALA A 260 7.07 -6.86 -1.23
N ILE A 261 6.43 -6.15 -0.30
CA ILE A 261 5.09 -5.61 -0.54
C ILE A 261 5.11 -4.48 -1.57
N ALA A 262 6.20 -3.70 -1.65
CA ALA A 262 6.40 -2.74 -2.71
C ALA A 262 6.43 -3.41 -4.10
N ASP A 263 7.16 -4.52 -4.23
CA ASP A 263 7.23 -5.29 -5.49
C ASP A 263 5.88 -5.92 -5.84
N LEU A 264 5.21 -6.55 -4.87
CA LEU A 264 3.86 -7.11 -5.05
C LEU A 264 2.86 -6.05 -5.49
N ALA A 265 2.94 -4.83 -4.97
CA ALA A 265 2.05 -3.74 -5.37
C ALA A 265 2.30 -3.30 -6.82
N VAL A 266 3.55 -3.26 -7.27
CA VAL A 266 3.88 -2.99 -8.68
C VAL A 266 3.44 -4.14 -9.58
N GLU A 267 3.64 -5.39 -9.18
CA GLU A 267 3.14 -6.57 -9.91
C GLU A 267 1.62 -6.53 -10.07
N ASN A 268 0.90 -6.20 -8.99
CA ASN A 268 -0.56 -6.15 -9.01
C ASN A 268 -1.11 -5.05 -9.91
N PHE A 269 -0.37 -3.93 -10.09
CA PHE A 269 -0.70 -2.93 -11.08
C PHE A 269 -0.73 -3.53 -12.49
N VAL A 270 0.32 -4.26 -12.86
CA VAL A 270 0.41 -4.92 -14.18
C VAL A 270 -0.66 -6.00 -14.32
N GLU A 271 -0.94 -6.77 -13.27
CA GLU A 271 -1.98 -7.80 -13.26
C GLU A 271 -3.38 -7.21 -13.51
N MET A 272 -3.78 -6.21 -12.73
CA MET A 272 -5.09 -5.54 -12.85
C MET A 272 -5.26 -4.82 -14.20
N ARG A 273 -4.17 -4.33 -14.77
CA ARG A 273 -4.15 -3.55 -16.01
C ARG A 273 -4.17 -4.42 -17.25
N ASP A 274 -3.28 -5.42 -17.32
CA ASP A 274 -2.96 -6.13 -18.56
C ASP A 274 -3.51 -7.56 -18.61
N LYS A 275 -3.66 -8.23 -17.45
CA LYS A 275 -3.86 -9.69 -17.41
C LYS A 275 -5.31 -10.12 -17.16
N VAL A 276 -6.15 -9.27 -16.58
CA VAL A 276 -7.53 -9.64 -16.22
C VAL A 276 -8.41 -10.10 -17.40
N GLY A 277 -8.01 -9.79 -18.65
CA GLY A 277 -8.66 -10.26 -19.88
C GLY A 277 -7.89 -11.36 -20.64
N ASP A 278 -6.72 -11.79 -20.18
CA ASP A 278 -5.90 -12.81 -20.86
C ASP A 278 -6.43 -14.23 -20.57
N PRO A 279 -6.83 -15.03 -21.58
CA PRO A 279 -7.30 -16.40 -21.39
C PRO A 279 -6.33 -17.30 -20.62
N LYS A 280 -5.00 -17.13 -20.79
CA LYS A 280 -4.00 -17.91 -20.06
C LYS A 280 -4.01 -17.59 -18.57
N PHE A 281 -4.13 -16.29 -18.25
CA PHE A 281 -4.23 -15.82 -16.88
C PHE A 281 -5.51 -16.33 -16.22
N LEU A 282 -6.65 -16.23 -16.92
CA LEU A 282 -7.93 -16.75 -16.44
C LEU A 282 -7.87 -18.26 -16.17
N MET A 283 -7.29 -19.04 -17.09
CA MET A 283 -7.09 -20.48 -16.90
C MET A 283 -6.24 -20.78 -15.66
N ALA A 284 -5.12 -20.07 -15.48
CA ALA A 284 -4.28 -20.22 -14.29
C ALA A 284 -5.05 -19.90 -13.00
N LYS A 285 -5.92 -18.89 -13.01
CA LYS A 285 -6.79 -18.56 -11.86
C LYS A 285 -7.86 -19.61 -11.58
N GLU A 286 -8.43 -20.23 -12.61
CA GLU A 286 -9.36 -21.35 -12.40
C GLU A 286 -8.63 -22.58 -11.83
N VAL A 287 -7.43 -22.90 -12.32
CA VAL A 287 -6.59 -23.96 -11.74
C VAL A 287 -6.21 -23.63 -10.29
N GLU A 288 -5.81 -22.38 -9.99
CA GLU A 288 -5.52 -21.91 -8.63
C GLU A 288 -6.69 -22.20 -7.67
N LYS A 289 -7.94 -21.91 -8.09
CA LYS A 289 -9.15 -22.22 -7.31
C LYS A 289 -9.33 -23.72 -7.10
N VAL A 290 -9.06 -24.54 -8.11
CA VAL A 290 -9.10 -26.01 -7.98
C VAL A 290 -8.08 -26.48 -6.95
N LEU A 291 -6.86 -25.94 -6.97
CA LEU A 291 -5.81 -26.29 -6.01
C LEU A 291 -6.18 -25.87 -4.58
N GLU A 292 -6.69 -24.65 -4.37
CA GLU A 292 -7.13 -24.18 -3.06
C GLU A 292 -8.24 -25.07 -2.47
N LYS A 293 -9.17 -25.53 -3.32
CA LYS A 293 -10.25 -26.43 -2.90
C LYS A 293 -9.75 -27.81 -2.47
N HIS A 294 -8.77 -28.36 -3.19
CA HIS A 294 -8.26 -29.72 -2.93
C HIS A 294 -7.14 -29.77 -1.88
N PHE A 295 -6.37 -28.69 -1.73
CA PHE A 295 -5.23 -28.60 -0.80
C PHE A 295 -5.35 -27.41 0.18
N PRO A 296 -6.47 -27.21 0.89
CA PRO A 296 -6.74 -25.99 1.65
C PRO A 296 -5.77 -25.72 2.83
N LYS A 297 -4.99 -26.72 3.25
CA LYS A 297 -3.98 -26.58 4.32
C LYS A 297 -2.58 -26.24 3.79
N ASP A 298 -2.31 -26.63 2.54
CA ASP A 298 -0.98 -26.67 1.94
C ASP A 298 -0.83 -25.62 0.83
N TYR A 299 -1.94 -25.19 0.23
CA TYR A 299 -1.97 -24.20 -0.84
C TYR A 299 -2.93 -23.05 -0.49
N THR A 300 -2.42 -21.83 -0.58
CA THR A 300 -3.19 -20.60 -0.37
C THR A 300 -2.68 -19.58 -1.37
N SER A 301 -3.56 -19.00 -2.19
CA SER A 301 -3.20 -18.02 -3.21
C SER A 301 -2.43 -16.84 -2.61
N ARG A 302 -1.53 -16.27 -3.43
CA ARG A 302 -0.73 -15.11 -3.07
C ARG A 302 -1.58 -13.96 -2.51
N TYR A 303 -2.73 -13.66 -3.15
CA TYR A 303 -3.63 -12.61 -2.69
C TYR A 303 -4.15 -12.87 -1.26
N ARG A 304 -4.52 -14.11 -0.94
CA ARG A 304 -4.99 -14.49 0.40
C ARG A 304 -3.86 -14.46 1.43
N LEU A 305 -2.65 -14.88 1.07
CA LEU A 305 -1.48 -14.78 1.94
C LEU A 305 -1.22 -13.32 2.35
N VAL A 306 -1.27 -12.40 1.40
CA VAL A 306 -1.01 -10.97 1.65
C VAL A 306 -2.18 -10.29 2.38
N SER A 307 -3.43 -10.59 2.02
CA SER A 307 -4.59 -9.82 2.48
C SER A 307 -5.30 -10.39 3.70
N PHE A 308 -5.20 -11.70 3.93
CA PHE A 308 -5.99 -12.43 4.94
C PHE A 308 -5.15 -13.31 5.87
N SER A 309 -3.84 -13.09 5.90
CA SER A 309 -2.93 -13.76 6.82
C SER A 309 -1.93 -12.77 7.44
N ARG A 310 -1.08 -13.27 8.33
CA ARG A 310 0.09 -12.55 8.86
C ARG A 310 1.41 -13.18 8.42
N VAL A 311 1.38 -13.94 7.32
CA VAL A 311 2.60 -14.46 6.70
C VAL A 311 3.47 -13.28 6.29
N PRO A 312 4.77 -13.25 6.62
CA PRO A 312 5.65 -12.17 6.23
C PRO A 312 5.60 -11.92 4.71
N TYR A 313 5.48 -10.66 4.27
CA TYR A 313 5.35 -10.32 2.85
C TYR A 313 6.49 -10.91 1.99
N ARG A 314 7.72 -11.00 2.52
CA ARG A 314 8.83 -11.65 1.81
C ARG A 314 8.53 -13.12 1.47
N VAL A 315 7.87 -13.82 2.38
CA VAL A 315 7.50 -15.22 2.20
C VAL A 315 6.31 -15.33 1.24
N ALA A 316 5.33 -14.42 1.33
CA ALA A 316 4.23 -14.38 0.38
C ALA A 316 4.71 -14.13 -1.07
N LEU A 317 5.72 -13.26 -1.25
CA LEU A 317 6.36 -13.04 -2.55
C LEU A 317 7.08 -14.29 -3.05
N GLU A 318 7.93 -14.91 -2.22
CA GLU A 318 8.65 -16.14 -2.57
C GLU A 318 7.68 -17.29 -2.94
N VAL A 319 6.63 -17.50 -2.14
CA VAL A 319 5.56 -18.48 -2.42
C VAL A 319 4.87 -18.16 -3.74
N GLY A 320 4.58 -16.88 -4.01
CA GLY A 320 4.00 -16.43 -5.27
C GLY A 320 4.79 -16.85 -6.51
N VAL A 321 6.11 -16.66 -6.47
CA VAL A 321 7.02 -17.07 -7.57
C VAL A 321 6.95 -18.58 -7.82
N LEU A 322 6.86 -19.38 -6.76
CA LEU A 322 6.73 -20.84 -6.88
C LEU A 322 5.35 -21.24 -7.39
N GLN A 323 4.29 -20.57 -6.92
CA GLN A 323 2.93 -20.78 -7.39
C GLN A 323 2.80 -20.50 -8.89
N ASP A 324 3.38 -19.41 -9.38
CA ASP A 324 3.37 -19.06 -10.81
C ASP A 324 4.03 -20.15 -11.65
N LYS A 325 5.15 -20.73 -11.19
CA LYS A 325 5.83 -21.85 -11.87
C LYS A 325 4.98 -23.11 -11.87
N ILE A 326 4.43 -23.48 -10.72
CA ILE A 326 3.58 -24.67 -10.57
C ILE A 326 2.32 -24.53 -11.44
N LEU A 327 1.67 -23.37 -11.43
CA LEU A 327 0.48 -23.11 -12.25
C LEU A 327 0.82 -23.17 -13.74
N ALA A 328 1.94 -22.59 -14.17
CA ALA A 328 2.36 -22.67 -15.58
C ALA A 328 2.60 -24.12 -16.02
N GLU A 329 3.20 -24.95 -15.17
CA GLU A 329 3.43 -26.36 -15.46
C GLU A 329 2.12 -27.17 -15.48
N LEU A 330 1.22 -26.92 -14.53
CA LEU A 330 -0.05 -27.63 -14.40
C LEU A 330 -1.08 -27.23 -15.46
N CYS A 331 -1.02 -25.99 -15.96
CA CYS A 331 -1.88 -25.52 -17.05
C CYS A 331 -1.42 -26.03 -18.43
N SER A 332 -0.22 -26.60 -18.55
CA SER A 332 0.32 -27.05 -19.82
C SER A 332 -0.44 -28.28 -20.34
N GLY A 333 -1.12 -28.11 -21.47
CA GLY A 333 -1.79 -29.22 -22.19
C GLY A 333 -3.18 -29.60 -21.67
N ILE A 334 -3.78 -28.81 -20.78
CA ILE A 334 -5.17 -28.97 -20.33
C ILE A 334 -6.08 -27.90 -20.91
N GLU A 335 -7.33 -28.26 -21.21
CA GLU A 335 -8.33 -27.31 -21.77
C GLU A 335 -9.29 -26.79 -20.70
N ARG A 336 -9.43 -27.52 -19.59
CA ARG A 336 -10.32 -27.16 -18.47
C ARG A 336 -9.60 -27.33 -17.14
N ALA A 337 -9.88 -26.44 -16.19
CA ALA A 337 -9.16 -26.41 -14.91
C ALA A 337 -9.34 -27.72 -14.11
N GLU A 338 -10.47 -28.40 -14.28
CA GLU A 338 -10.76 -29.68 -13.63
C GLU A 338 -9.89 -30.85 -14.12
N GLU A 339 -9.20 -30.69 -15.25
CA GLU A 339 -8.31 -31.69 -15.83
C GLU A 339 -6.91 -31.68 -15.19
N VAL A 340 -6.66 -30.76 -14.25
CA VAL A 340 -5.37 -30.65 -13.56
C VAL A 340 -5.00 -31.97 -12.86
N ASP A 341 -3.77 -32.42 -13.06
CA ASP A 341 -3.23 -33.60 -12.37
C ASP A 341 -2.99 -33.27 -10.88
N LEU A 342 -3.97 -33.65 -10.04
CA LEU A 342 -3.91 -33.43 -8.60
C LEU A 342 -2.78 -34.22 -7.91
N GLY A 343 -2.35 -35.36 -8.46
CA GLY A 343 -1.24 -36.14 -7.92
C GLY A 343 0.08 -35.39 -8.10
N LYS A 344 0.31 -34.91 -9.32
CA LYS A 344 1.44 -34.04 -9.65
C LYS A 344 1.40 -32.73 -8.88
N ALA A 345 0.25 -32.07 -8.82
CA ALA A 345 0.07 -30.83 -8.06
C ALA A 345 0.43 -31.02 -6.58
N LYS A 346 -0.06 -32.08 -5.95
CA LYS A 346 0.27 -32.40 -4.55
C LYS A 346 1.77 -32.57 -4.33
N ALA A 347 2.46 -33.29 -5.22
CA ALA A 347 3.89 -33.51 -5.12
C ALA A 347 4.67 -32.18 -5.19
N LEU A 348 4.36 -31.32 -6.17
CA LEU A 348 4.99 -30.01 -6.33
C LEU A 348 4.73 -29.10 -5.12
N ILE A 349 3.49 -29.04 -4.64
CA ILE A 349 3.10 -28.22 -3.48
C ILE A 349 3.85 -28.66 -2.22
N GLN A 350 3.92 -29.97 -1.96
CA GLN A 350 4.62 -30.52 -0.79
C GLN A 350 6.13 -30.33 -0.87
N GLN A 351 6.71 -30.36 -2.08
CA GLN A 351 8.13 -30.18 -2.28
C GLN A 351 8.55 -28.70 -2.17
N GLU A 352 7.77 -27.77 -2.71
CA GLU A 352 8.21 -26.39 -2.90
C GLU A 352 7.51 -25.37 -1.98
N ILE A 353 6.19 -25.50 -1.77
CA ILE A 353 5.39 -24.50 -1.06
C ILE A 353 5.34 -24.76 0.45
N VAL A 354 5.05 -26.01 0.83
CA VAL A 354 4.84 -26.40 2.25
C VAL A 354 6.06 -26.13 3.13
N PRO A 355 7.32 -26.43 2.71
CA PRO A 355 8.49 -26.15 3.54
C PRO A 355 8.62 -24.67 3.89
N LEU A 356 8.36 -23.79 2.92
CA LEU A 356 8.48 -22.36 3.09
C LEU A 356 7.38 -21.81 4.01
N LEU A 357 6.13 -22.22 3.82
CA LEU A 357 5.02 -21.81 4.71
C LEU A 357 5.19 -22.34 6.14
N ASN A 358 5.72 -23.56 6.31
CA ASN A 358 5.97 -24.11 7.63
C ASN A 358 7.09 -23.37 8.38
N SER A 359 8.09 -22.84 7.67
CA SER A 359 9.20 -22.10 8.28
C SER A 359 8.76 -20.87 9.08
N VAL A 360 7.59 -20.30 8.77
CA VAL A 360 7.02 -19.11 9.44
C VAL A 360 5.79 -19.40 10.28
N ARG A 361 5.25 -20.62 10.26
CA ARG A 361 4.15 -21.04 11.16
C ARG A 361 4.65 -21.44 12.55
N THR A 362 5.95 -21.75 12.67
CA THR A 362 6.61 -22.18 13.91
C THR A 362 7.43 -21.09 14.61
N SER A 363 7.45 -19.87 14.05
CA SER A 363 8.07 -18.66 14.62
C SER A 363 7.00 -17.76 15.22
#